data_AF-A0A1S8B737-F1
#
_entry.id   AF-A0A1S8B737-F1
#
_cell.length_a   1.000
_cell.length_b   1.000
_cell.length_c   1.000
_cell.angle_alpha   90.00
_cell.angle_beta   90.00
_cell.angle_gamma   90.00
#
_symmetry.space_group_name_H-M   'P 1'
#
loop_
_entity.id
_entity.type
_entity.pdbx_description
1 polymer ?
#
loop_
_entity_poly.entity_id
_entity_poly.type
_entity_poly.pdbx_seq_one_letter_code
_entity_poly.pdbx_strand_id
1 'polypeptide(L)'
;MTERQGMVDPAIFEQLQARVDQDSSVREIFTILYGGYLGGFVSEGSDTKPGRLLTIEEVGSIMNVPVNLKDKDAFHITIEEYLQALISLIEELARLARNSVTLGDYTRPMQISQFIKDVHAGFQILNLKNDSLRRRSDAIKYKVRHPVRESIFTRFEEPAGSAAKATSVAFPQSSSAPASSSKPIETLNTDIARIYTHIHPILVVSIFAVQFNGIVADPVPSLFNALVPLSVLQVVYAILCLPAAGSSSKSSGGARRKGASGKAEAGIGSKVSVGASIRSLSTLLTFSQTAVLSLILSTIAGVPLVSVILVLFGAPLTTHLGHTVLCAAHIAYLAAVPAIYAFGVDGAKWRELVALMVPADEVFGAAIGTLFGAWAGAVPIPLDWDREWQKWPVTIVCGAYAGYAAGKLLGGIVLRGKTFAFD
;
A
#
# COMPACT_ATOMS: atom_id res chain seq x y z
N MET A 1 -51.82 2.98 -25.27
CA MET A 1 -50.42 3.14 -24.82
C MET A 1 -50.46 3.19 -23.31
N THR A 2 -50.16 2.06 -22.68
CA THR A 2 -50.33 1.86 -21.23
C THR A 2 -49.20 2.58 -20.51
N GLU A 3 -49.54 3.64 -19.75
CA GLU A 3 -48.63 4.28 -18.81
C GLU A 3 -48.09 3.21 -17.84
N ARG A 4 -46.84 2.79 -18.05
CA ARG A 4 -46.09 2.11 -17.00
C ARG A 4 -45.72 3.19 -15.98
N GLN A 5 -46.60 3.40 -15.02
CA GLN A 5 -46.33 4.14 -13.81
C GLN A 5 -45.36 3.30 -12.96
N GLY A 6 -44.08 3.30 -13.37
CA GLY A 6 -42.99 2.83 -12.53
C GLY A 6 -42.92 3.69 -11.28
N MET A 7 -42.45 3.12 -10.17
CA MET A 7 -42.31 3.81 -8.88
C MET A 7 -41.30 4.98 -8.92
N VAL A 8 -40.57 5.12 -10.03
CA VAL A 8 -39.60 6.19 -10.29
C VAL A 8 -39.97 6.87 -11.61
N ASP A 9 -40.05 8.19 -11.58
CA ASP A 9 -40.32 9.03 -12.75
C ASP A 9 -39.15 8.92 -13.76
N PRO A 10 -39.39 8.46 -15.00
CA PRO A 10 -38.36 8.39 -16.05
C PRO A 10 -37.66 9.73 -16.30
N ALA A 11 -38.33 10.86 -16.05
CA ALA A 11 -37.75 12.20 -16.21
C ALA A 11 -36.53 12.43 -15.30
N ILE A 12 -36.42 11.72 -14.17
CA ILE A 12 -35.25 11.78 -13.28
C ILE A 12 -34.00 11.26 -14.01
N PHE A 13 -34.13 10.16 -14.75
CA PHE A 13 -33.00 9.57 -15.47
C PHE A 13 -32.59 10.41 -16.68
N GLU A 14 -33.53 11.06 -17.36
CA GLU A 14 -33.22 12.01 -18.43
C GLU A 14 -32.45 13.24 -17.90
N GLN A 15 -32.84 13.77 -16.74
CA GLN A 15 -32.11 14.86 -16.09
C GLN A 15 -30.71 14.44 -15.62
N LEU A 16 -30.58 13.21 -15.11
CA LEU A 16 -29.27 12.67 -14.71
C LEU A 16 -28.38 12.46 -15.94
N GLN A 17 -28.92 11.92 -17.03
CA GLN A 17 -28.16 11.74 -18.26
C GLN A 17 -27.68 13.09 -18.82
N ALA A 18 -28.54 14.11 -18.85
CA ALA A 18 -28.15 15.46 -19.28
C ALA A 18 -27.02 16.06 -18.42
N ARG A 19 -27.01 15.80 -17.10
CA ARG A 19 -25.91 16.22 -16.22
C ARG A 19 -24.63 15.44 -16.47
N VAL A 20 -24.72 14.13 -16.69
CA VAL A 20 -23.57 13.28 -17.03
C VAL A 20 -22.96 13.74 -18.35
N ASP A 21 -23.79 14.05 -19.34
CA ASP A 21 -23.34 14.54 -20.64
C ASP A 21 -22.66 15.90 -20.51
N GLN A 22 -23.22 16.82 -19.70
CA GLN A 22 -22.59 18.11 -19.39
C GLN A 22 -21.26 17.96 -18.64
N ASP A 23 -21.15 17.04 -17.68
CA ASP A 23 -19.89 16.80 -16.98
C ASP A 23 -18.84 16.17 -17.92
N SER A 24 -19.29 15.37 -18.89
CA SER A 24 -18.42 14.76 -19.89
C SER A 24 -17.81 15.79 -20.85
N SER A 25 -18.61 16.75 -21.34
CA SER A 25 -18.15 17.83 -22.23
C SER A 25 -17.13 18.73 -21.53
N VAL A 26 -17.40 19.11 -20.27
CA VAL A 26 -16.49 19.90 -19.44
C VAL A 26 -15.14 19.19 -19.24
N ARG A 27 -15.13 17.87 -19.07
CA ARG A 27 -13.90 17.08 -18.91
C ARG A 27 -13.06 17.04 -20.20
N GLU A 28 -13.70 16.94 -21.36
CA GLU A 28 -13.01 16.96 -22.65
C GLU A 28 -12.37 18.34 -22.91
N ILE A 29 -13.12 19.42 -22.70
CA ILE A 29 -12.63 20.79 -22.78
C ILE A 29 -11.45 20.99 -21.83
N PHE A 30 -11.56 20.53 -20.59
CA PHE A 30 -10.48 20.59 -19.60
C PHE A 30 -9.21 19.88 -20.09
N THR A 31 -9.35 18.70 -20.69
CA THR A 31 -8.20 17.91 -21.16
C THR A 31 -7.43 18.64 -22.25
N ILE A 32 -8.15 19.28 -23.18
CA ILE A 32 -7.55 20.10 -24.25
C ILE A 32 -6.87 21.32 -23.66
N LEU A 33 -7.52 22.03 -22.72
CA LEU A 33 -6.95 23.18 -22.03
C LEU A 33 -5.67 22.82 -21.27
N TYR A 34 -5.65 21.67 -20.58
CA TYR A 34 -4.49 21.19 -19.85
C TYR A 34 -3.36 20.81 -20.79
N GLY A 35 -3.66 20.09 -21.89
CA GLY A 35 -2.70 19.79 -22.93
C GLY A 35 -2.11 21.04 -23.58
N GLY A 36 -2.96 22.04 -23.88
CA GLY A 36 -2.55 23.34 -24.41
C GLY A 36 -1.62 24.11 -23.46
N TYR A 37 -1.93 24.13 -22.16
CA TYR A 37 -1.08 24.75 -21.14
C TYR A 37 0.32 24.13 -21.11
N LEU A 38 0.43 22.81 -21.28
CA LEU A 38 1.70 22.09 -21.33
C LEU A 38 2.45 22.25 -22.68
N GLY A 39 1.86 22.95 -23.65
CA GLY A 39 2.45 23.19 -24.97
C GLY A 39 2.02 22.19 -26.06
N GLY A 40 0.96 21.42 -25.83
CA GLY A 40 0.32 20.56 -26.83
C GLY A 40 -0.70 21.29 -27.72
N PHE A 41 -1.26 20.59 -28.71
CA PHE A 41 -2.32 21.05 -29.63
C PHE A 41 -2.01 22.33 -30.44
N VAL A 42 -0.78 22.40 -30.96
CA VAL A 42 -0.30 23.53 -31.76
C VAL A 42 -0.86 23.47 -33.19
N SER A 43 -1.51 24.54 -33.63
CA SER A 43 -1.85 24.76 -35.05
C SER A 43 -0.58 25.13 -35.83
N GLU A 44 -0.42 24.62 -37.06
CA GLU A 44 0.77 24.83 -37.91
C GLU A 44 1.13 26.33 -37.98
N GLY A 45 2.24 26.73 -37.33
CA GLY A 45 2.79 28.09 -37.40
C GLY A 45 2.76 28.93 -36.12
N SER A 46 2.31 28.41 -34.97
CA SER A 46 2.41 29.14 -33.68
C SER A 46 3.55 28.64 -32.78
N ASP A 47 4.28 29.57 -32.13
CA ASP A 47 5.36 29.26 -31.19
C ASP A 47 4.84 28.41 -30.01
N THR A 48 5.42 27.23 -29.79
CA THR A 48 5.18 26.37 -28.63
C THR A 48 5.70 27.04 -27.36
N LYS A 49 4.86 27.81 -26.67
CA LYS A 49 5.18 28.38 -25.36
C LYS A 49 4.29 27.74 -24.29
N PRO A 50 4.86 26.98 -23.33
CA PRO A 50 4.09 26.49 -22.20
C PRO A 50 3.58 27.67 -21.36
N GLY A 51 2.41 27.49 -20.74
CA GLY A 51 1.76 28.53 -19.95
C GLY A 51 0.75 29.41 -20.70
N ARG A 52 0.47 29.12 -21.97
CA ARG A 52 -0.56 29.81 -22.76
C ARG A 52 -1.96 29.22 -22.46
N LEU A 53 -2.95 30.10 -22.33
CA LEU A 53 -4.36 29.72 -22.31
C LEU A 53 -4.88 29.65 -23.76
N LEU A 54 -5.44 28.50 -24.16
CA LEU A 54 -6.14 28.36 -25.44
C LEU A 54 -7.47 29.11 -25.41
N THR A 55 -7.86 29.76 -26.51
CA THR A 55 -9.18 30.41 -26.57
C THR A 55 -10.29 29.39 -26.80
N ILE A 56 -11.54 29.78 -26.54
CA ILE A 56 -12.70 28.90 -26.76
C ILE A 56 -12.84 28.52 -28.25
N GLU A 57 -12.44 29.42 -29.17
CA GLU A 57 -12.42 29.17 -30.62
C GLU A 57 -11.34 28.16 -31.02
N GLU A 58 -10.17 28.21 -30.39
CA GLU A 58 -9.09 27.24 -30.59
C GLU A 58 -9.52 25.85 -30.10
N VAL A 59 -10.16 25.79 -28.93
CA VAL A 59 -10.71 24.54 -28.38
C VAL A 59 -11.81 23.96 -29.28
N GLY A 60 -12.72 24.81 -29.78
CA GLY A 60 -13.73 24.38 -30.75
C GLY A 60 -13.15 23.87 -32.06
N SER A 61 -12.09 24.51 -32.55
CA SER A 61 -11.36 24.08 -33.74
C SER A 61 -10.69 22.71 -33.54
N ILE A 62 -10.10 22.47 -32.35
CA ILE A 62 -9.47 21.19 -32.00
C ILE A 62 -10.51 20.07 -31.89
N MET A 63 -11.69 20.36 -31.32
CA MET A 63 -12.78 19.38 -31.24
C MET A 63 -13.60 19.23 -32.52
N ASN A 64 -13.37 20.09 -33.52
CA ASN A 64 -14.20 20.20 -34.72
C ASN A 64 -15.69 20.45 -34.39
N VAL A 65 -15.95 21.27 -33.37
CA VAL A 65 -17.28 21.58 -32.85
C VAL A 65 -17.48 23.10 -32.87
N PRO A 66 -18.63 23.60 -33.36
CA PRO A 66 -18.91 25.03 -33.35
C PRO A 66 -19.02 25.57 -31.92
N VAL A 67 -18.72 26.86 -31.75
CA VAL A 67 -18.70 27.51 -30.44
C VAL A 67 -19.88 28.47 -30.32
N ASN A 68 -20.59 28.42 -29.19
CA ASN A 68 -21.61 29.40 -28.77
C ASN A 68 -22.65 29.74 -29.86
N LEU A 69 -23.27 28.71 -30.46
CA LEU A 69 -24.35 28.89 -31.43
C LEU A 69 -25.63 29.33 -30.72
N LYS A 70 -26.18 30.48 -31.11
CA LYS A 70 -27.45 31.01 -30.55
C LYS A 70 -28.66 30.76 -31.45
N ASP A 71 -28.43 30.63 -32.74
CA ASP A 71 -29.48 30.65 -33.77
C ASP A 71 -29.85 29.24 -34.28
N LYS A 72 -29.08 28.22 -33.88
CA LYS A 72 -29.26 26.83 -34.33
C LYS A 72 -29.14 25.87 -33.15
N ASP A 73 -30.09 24.95 -33.07
CA ASP A 73 -30.06 23.84 -32.12
C ASP A 73 -29.13 22.74 -32.64
N ALA A 74 -27.83 22.97 -32.47
CA ALA A 74 -26.77 22.04 -32.83
C ALA A 74 -25.79 21.94 -31.67
N PHE A 75 -25.13 20.78 -31.55
CA PHE A 75 -24.09 20.55 -30.54
C PHE A 75 -22.99 21.60 -30.69
N HIS A 76 -22.79 22.40 -29.65
CA HIS A 76 -21.82 23.48 -29.63
C HIS A 76 -21.25 23.64 -28.23
N ILE A 77 -20.03 24.17 -28.14
CA ILE A 77 -19.40 24.46 -26.85
C ILE A 77 -19.99 25.75 -26.31
N THR A 78 -20.60 25.66 -25.13
CA THR A 78 -21.11 26.85 -24.45
C THR A 78 -20.00 27.57 -23.69
N ILE A 79 -20.17 28.88 -23.47
CA ILE A 79 -19.25 29.68 -22.65
C ILE A 79 -19.22 29.14 -21.22
N GLU A 80 -20.35 28.63 -20.71
CA GLU A 80 -20.44 28.11 -19.34
C GLU A 80 -19.60 26.84 -19.16
N GLU A 81 -19.64 25.91 -20.10
CA GLU A 81 -18.82 24.69 -20.07
C GLU A 81 -17.33 25.02 -20.15
N TYR A 82 -16.96 25.99 -21.00
CA TYR A 82 -15.58 26.46 -21.09
C TYR A 82 -15.09 27.07 -19.78
N LEU A 83 -15.89 27.96 -19.15
CA LEU A 83 -15.53 28.57 -17.87
C LEU A 83 -15.46 27.51 -16.75
N GLN A 84 -16.36 26.52 -16.74
CA GLN A 84 -16.33 25.44 -15.77
C GLN A 84 -15.06 24.57 -15.92
N ALA A 85 -14.68 24.25 -17.16
CA ALA A 85 -13.47 23.50 -17.47
C ALA A 85 -12.21 24.26 -17.03
N LEU A 86 -12.22 25.58 -17.16
CA LEU A 86 -11.13 26.46 -16.76
C LEU A 86 -10.94 26.51 -15.24
N ILE A 87 -12.01 26.38 -14.45
CA ILE A 87 -11.91 26.21 -13.00
C ILE A 87 -11.26 24.87 -12.67
N SER A 88 -11.67 23.79 -13.34
CA SER A 88 -11.06 22.45 -13.17
C SER A 88 -9.57 22.45 -13.57
N LEU A 89 -9.18 23.22 -14.60
CA LEU A 89 -7.78 23.40 -14.99
C LEU A 89 -6.93 23.95 -13.83
N ILE A 90 -7.42 24.99 -13.15
CA ILE A 90 -6.71 25.63 -12.03
C ILE A 90 -6.49 24.65 -10.87
N GLU A 91 -7.48 23.80 -10.59
CA GLU A 91 -7.39 22.78 -9.53
C GLU A 91 -6.29 21.74 -9.83
N GLU A 92 -6.16 21.30 -11.08
CA GLU A 92 -5.11 20.36 -11.51
C GLU A 92 -3.74 21.00 -11.61
N LEU A 93 -3.64 22.25 -12.07
CA LEU A 93 -2.38 22.99 -12.05
C LEU A 93 -1.86 23.19 -10.62
N ALA A 94 -2.74 23.35 -9.63
CA ALA A 94 -2.35 23.40 -8.22
C ALA A 94 -1.72 22.09 -7.72
N ARG A 95 -2.19 20.94 -8.22
CA ARG A 95 -1.60 19.63 -7.94
C ARG A 95 -0.25 19.49 -8.64
N LEU A 96 -0.18 19.88 -9.92
CA LEU A 96 1.06 19.88 -10.69
C LEU A 96 2.15 20.75 -10.03
N ALA A 97 1.80 21.92 -9.50
CA ALA A 97 2.73 22.80 -8.80
C ALA A 97 3.36 22.10 -7.59
N ARG A 98 2.56 21.45 -6.73
CA ARG A 98 3.09 20.70 -5.57
C ARG A 98 4.01 19.55 -6.00
N ASN A 99 3.59 18.78 -7.00
CA ASN A 99 4.39 17.66 -7.50
C ASN A 99 5.71 18.13 -8.12
N SER A 100 5.71 19.29 -8.79
CA SER A 100 6.92 19.89 -9.37
C SER A 100 7.93 20.29 -8.30
N VAL A 101 7.47 20.82 -7.16
CA VAL A 101 8.32 21.13 -5.99
C VAL A 101 8.97 19.86 -5.45
N THR A 102 8.22 18.76 -5.34
CA THR A 102 8.76 17.46 -4.90
C THR A 102 9.84 16.92 -5.84
N LEU A 103 9.72 17.20 -7.14
CA LEU A 103 10.72 16.83 -8.15
C LEU A 103 11.90 17.81 -8.26
N GLY A 104 11.94 18.87 -7.45
CA GLY A 104 13.01 19.86 -7.45
C GLY A 104 12.89 20.94 -8.54
N ASP A 105 11.78 21.03 -9.26
CA ASP A 105 11.51 22.13 -10.19
C ASP A 105 10.69 23.24 -9.53
N TYR A 106 11.38 24.34 -9.23
CA TYR A 106 10.81 25.51 -8.57
C TYR A 106 10.37 26.61 -9.55
N THR A 107 10.68 26.47 -10.85
CA THR A 107 10.30 27.46 -11.86
C THR A 107 8.83 27.30 -12.25
N ARG A 108 8.39 26.04 -12.44
CA ARG A 108 6.99 25.71 -12.80
C ARG A 108 5.94 26.23 -11.79
N PRO A 109 6.11 26.06 -10.47
CA PRO A 109 5.17 26.61 -9.49
C PRO A 109 5.00 28.13 -9.57
N MET A 110 6.07 28.87 -9.90
CA MET A 110 6.01 30.32 -10.08
C MET A 110 5.19 30.70 -11.31
N GLN A 111 5.42 30.02 -12.43
CA GLN A 111 4.65 30.20 -13.67
C GLN A 111 3.16 29.87 -13.47
N ILE A 112 2.89 28.74 -12.80
CA ILE A 112 1.52 28.33 -12.44
C ILE A 112 0.85 29.37 -11.53
N SER A 113 1.57 29.87 -10.53
CA SER A 113 1.03 30.90 -9.62
C SER A 113 0.66 32.19 -10.36
N GLN A 114 1.48 32.62 -11.33
CA GLN A 114 1.18 33.79 -12.14
C GLN A 114 -0.03 33.55 -13.03
N PHE A 115 -0.06 32.42 -13.75
CA PHE A 115 -1.18 32.03 -14.60
C PHE A 115 -2.52 32.00 -13.84
N ILE A 116 -2.55 31.40 -12.65
CA ILE A 116 -3.77 31.32 -11.82
C ILE A 116 -4.24 32.71 -11.38
N LYS A 117 -3.33 33.65 -11.10
CA LYS A 117 -3.70 35.03 -10.76
C LYS A 117 -4.34 35.75 -11.94
N ASP A 118 -3.76 35.59 -13.13
CA ASP A 118 -4.26 36.24 -14.36
C ASP A 118 -5.64 35.70 -14.73
N VAL A 119 -5.81 34.38 -14.65
CA VAL A 119 -7.11 33.72 -14.84
C VAL A 119 -8.15 34.18 -13.80
N HIS A 120 -7.77 34.23 -12.53
CA HIS A 120 -8.68 34.71 -11.47
C HIS A 120 -9.04 36.19 -11.68
N ALA A 121 -8.11 37.03 -12.12
CA ALA A 121 -8.41 38.42 -12.48
C ALA A 121 -9.42 38.49 -13.64
N GLY A 122 -9.29 37.60 -14.64
CA GLY A 122 -10.28 37.42 -15.70
C GLY A 122 -11.68 37.12 -15.17
N PHE A 123 -11.82 36.18 -14.24
CA PHE A 123 -13.11 35.88 -13.61
C PHE A 123 -13.72 37.07 -12.85
N GLN A 124 -12.91 37.93 -12.24
CA GLN A 124 -13.40 39.11 -11.51
C GLN A 124 -13.96 40.21 -12.43
N ILE A 125 -13.60 40.20 -13.72
CA ILE A 125 -14.16 41.12 -14.72
C ILE A 125 -15.54 40.64 -15.20
N LEU A 126 -15.82 39.34 -15.09
CA LEU A 126 -17.07 38.74 -15.57
C LEU A 126 -18.21 38.95 -14.57
N ASN A 127 -19.34 39.47 -15.05
CA ASN A 127 -20.57 39.53 -14.27
C ASN A 127 -21.36 38.21 -14.40
N LEU A 128 -20.92 37.19 -13.66
CA LEU A 128 -21.51 35.85 -13.72
C LEU A 128 -22.93 35.84 -13.12
N LYS A 129 -23.93 35.53 -13.97
CA LYS A 129 -25.33 35.32 -13.54
C LYS A 129 -25.55 33.94 -12.91
N ASN A 130 -24.76 32.94 -13.31
CA ASN A 130 -24.86 31.57 -12.80
C ASN A 130 -24.21 31.47 -11.41
N ASP A 131 -25.03 31.20 -10.38
CA ASP A 131 -24.61 31.15 -8.97
C ASP A 131 -23.59 30.02 -8.71
N SER A 132 -23.65 28.92 -9.47
CA SER A 132 -22.74 27.78 -9.30
C SER A 132 -21.31 28.11 -9.75
N LEU A 133 -21.17 28.75 -10.91
CA LEU A 133 -19.88 29.21 -11.45
C LEU A 133 -19.26 30.28 -10.56
N ARG A 134 -20.06 31.24 -10.07
CA ARG A 134 -19.59 32.29 -9.17
C ARG A 134 -19.02 31.74 -7.87
N ARG A 135 -19.72 30.80 -7.22
CA ARG A 135 -19.24 30.16 -5.98
C ARG A 135 -17.93 29.40 -6.21
N ARG A 136 -17.84 28.68 -7.33
CA ARG A 136 -16.63 27.95 -7.70
C ARG A 136 -15.46 28.88 -8.02
N SER A 137 -15.70 29.99 -8.73
CA SER A 137 -14.66 30.98 -9.05
C SER A 137 -14.13 31.67 -7.80
N ASP A 138 -15.01 32.04 -6.86
CA ASP A 138 -14.60 32.70 -5.61
C ASP A 138 -13.82 31.74 -4.69
N ALA A 139 -14.15 30.45 -4.73
CA ALA A 139 -13.45 29.42 -3.96
C ALA A 139 -11.99 29.22 -4.39
N ILE A 140 -11.61 29.59 -5.62
CA ILE A 140 -10.23 29.49 -6.14
C ILE A 140 -9.25 30.23 -5.23
N LYS A 141 -9.65 31.41 -4.72
CA LYS A 141 -8.84 32.25 -3.84
C LYS A 141 -8.35 31.51 -2.61
N TYR A 142 -9.17 30.62 -2.04
CA TYR A 142 -8.85 29.91 -0.81
C TYR A 142 -8.27 28.52 -1.08
N LYS A 143 -8.86 27.77 -2.02
CA LYS A 143 -8.51 26.36 -2.26
C LYS A 143 -7.17 26.17 -2.96
N VAL A 144 -6.78 27.10 -3.83
CA VAL A 144 -5.66 26.91 -4.75
C VAL A 144 -4.54 27.92 -4.53
N ARG A 145 -4.87 29.18 -4.30
CA ARG A 145 -3.86 30.24 -4.13
C ARG A 145 -3.05 30.08 -2.84
N HIS A 146 -3.69 29.66 -1.73
CA HIS A 146 -2.98 29.49 -0.45
C HIS A 146 -1.98 28.32 -0.50
N PRO A 147 -2.38 27.09 -0.90
CA PRO A 147 -1.46 25.96 -0.87
C PRO A 147 -0.29 26.11 -1.85
N VAL A 148 -0.52 26.68 -3.04
CA VAL A 148 0.56 26.94 -4.01
C VAL A 148 1.52 28.00 -3.45
N ARG A 149 0.99 29.10 -2.90
CA ARG A 149 1.83 30.16 -2.31
C ARG A 149 2.61 29.66 -1.10
N GLU A 150 2.01 28.84 -0.26
CA GLU A 150 2.65 28.25 0.91
C GLU A 150 3.75 27.25 0.52
N SER A 151 3.51 26.41 -0.50
CA SER A 151 4.54 25.51 -1.04
C SER A 151 5.74 26.25 -1.65
N ILE A 152 5.51 27.46 -2.17
CA ILE A 152 6.57 28.36 -2.62
C ILE A 152 7.25 28.99 -1.40
N PHE A 153 6.49 29.60 -0.50
CA PHE A 153 7.00 30.40 0.62
C PHE A 153 7.81 29.59 1.63
N THR A 154 7.32 28.40 2.01
CA THR A 154 8.00 27.49 2.95
C THR A 154 9.42 27.11 2.54
N ARG A 155 9.77 27.21 1.25
CA ARG A 155 11.13 26.95 0.77
C ARG A 155 11.95 28.21 0.49
N PHE A 156 11.33 29.33 0.14
CA PHE A 156 12.02 30.62 -0.02
C PHE A 156 12.39 31.30 1.32
N GLU A 157 11.77 30.89 2.43
CA GLU A 157 12.14 31.34 3.78
C GLU A 157 13.32 30.55 4.38
N GLU A 158 13.77 29.48 3.71
CA GLU A 158 15.13 28.98 3.91
C GLU A 158 16.10 29.99 3.28
N PRO A 159 16.99 30.65 4.04
CA PRO A 159 17.84 31.69 3.49
C PRO A 159 18.73 31.12 2.39
N ALA A 160 18.74 31.81 1.25
CA ALA A 160 19.49 31.52 0.02
C ALA A 160 21.03 31.53 0.16
N GLY A 161 21.57 31.27 1.37
CA GLY A 161 22.98 31.26 1.72
C GLY A 161 23.55 29.88 2.09
N SER A 162 22.85 28.77 1.82
CA SER A 162 23.38 27.41 2.04
C SER A 162 23.55 26.63 0.72
N ALA A 163 23.93 27.33 -0.34
CA ALA A 163 24.57 26.72 -1.49
C ALA A 163 26.05 27.16 -1.45
N ALA A 164 26.93 26.19 -1.23
CA ALA A 164 28.39 26.31 -1.22
C ALA A 164 29.06 27.02 -0.02
N LYS A 165 29.11 26.33 1.13
CA LYS A 165 30.37 26.18 1.88
C LYS A 165 30.32 24.93 2.75
N ALA A 166 31.05 23.91 2.32
CA ALA A 166 31.51 22.86 3.20
C ALA A 166 32.34 23.52 4.32
N THR A 167 31.86 23.52 5.55
CA THR A 167 32.69 23.61 6.75
C THR A 167 31.93 22.99 7.93
N SER A 168 32.34 21.76 8.24
CA SER A 168 32.34 21.10 9.54
C SER A 168 31.71 21.88 10.71
N VAL A 169 30.48 21.51 11.08
CA VAL A 169 30.04 21.60 12.47
C VAL A 169 29.96 20.17 12.97
N ALA A 170 30.81 19.89 13.96
CA ALA A 170 30.99 18.59 14.57
C ALA A 170 29.69 18.14 15.26
N PHE A 171 29.01 17.19 14.65
CA PHE A 171 28.24 16.20 15.39
C PHE A 171 29.25 15.29 16.11
N PRO A 172 28.96 14.80 17.33
CA PRO A 172 29.83 13.87 17.99
C PRO A 172 30.08 12.70 17.04
N GLN A 173 31.35 12.50 16.66
CA GLN A 173 31.79 11.33 15.91
C GLN A 173 31.55 10.10 16.79
N SER A 174 30.37 9.48 16.68
CA SER A 174 30.32 8.03 16.74
C SER A 174 30.69 7.54 15.36
N SER A 175 31.95 7.20 15.19
CA SER A 175 32.39 6.29 14.15
C SER A 175 31.53 5.03 14.22
N SER A 176 30.63 4.87 13.26
CA SER A 176 30.19 3.56 12.84
C SER A 176 29.90 3.63 11.36
N ALA A 177 30.64 2.84 10.58
CA ALA A 177 30.25 2.33 9.28
C ALA A 177 28.75 1.95 9.23
N PRO A 178 28.13 1.77 8.05
CA PRO A 178 26.82 1.11 7.98
C PRO A 178 26.99 -0.33 8.49
N ALA A 179 26.80 -0.50 9.79
CA ALA A 179 26.80 -1.75 10.52
C ALA A 179 25.64 -1.58 11.52
N SER A 180 24.48 -2.14 11.24
CA SER A 180 24.30 -3.58 11.28
C SER A 180 23.74 -4.14 9.98
N SER A 181 24.54 -4.97 9.30
CA SER A 181 23.99 -6.11 8.57
C SER A 181 23.31 -6.98 9.64
N SER A 182 22.03 -6.73 9.94
CA SER A 182 21.23 -7.67 10.70
C SER A 182 21.28 -8.99 9.93
N LYS A 183 21.68 -10.07 10.60
CA LYS A 183 21.75 -11.37 9.93
C LYS A 183 20.33 -11.88 9.72
N PRO A 184 20.04 -12.59 8.61
CA PRO A 184 18.75 -13.26 8.43
C PRO A 184 18.44 -14.12 9.65
N ILE A 185 17.16 -14.26 10.00
CA ILE A 185 16.78 -15.16 11.07
C ILE A 185 17.23 -16.58 10.69
N GLU A 186 18.17 -17.12 11.47
CA GLU A 186 18.63 -18.49 11.29
C GLU A 186 17.63 -19.44 11.95
N THR A 187 16.99 -20.27 11.12
CA THR A 187 16.21 -21.42 11.56
C THR A 187 17.07 -22.33 12.44
N LEU A 188 16.49 -22.84 13.52
CA LEU A 188 17.17 -23.73 14.46
C LEU A 188 17.73 -24.98 13.74
N ASN A 189 18.96 -25.37 14.06
CA ASN A 189 19.69 -26.47 13.38
C ASN A 189 19.27 -27.90 13.81
N THR A 190 18.13 -28.05 14.46
CA THR A 190 17.60 -29.37 14.87
C THR A 190 16.96 -30.07 13.66
N ASP A 191 17.09 -31.40 13.56
CA ASP A 191 16.48 -32.17 12.47
C ASP A 191 14.96 -31.98 12.36
N ILE A 192 14.28 -31.85 13.51
CA ILE A 192 12.84 -31.56 13.58
C ILE A 192 12.51 -30.20 12.95
N ALA A 193 13.33 -29.17 13.19
CA ALA A 193 13.10 -27.83 12.68
C ALA A 193 13.29 -27.76 11.15
N ARG A 194 14.31 -28.46 10.61
CA ARG A 194 14.55 -28.55 9.17
C ARG A 194 13.37 -29.18 8.42
N ILE A 195 12.82 -30.26 8.98
CA ILE A 195 11.67 -30.95 8.39
C ILE A 195 10.41 -30.09 8.53
N TYR A 196 10.14 -29.56 9.73
CA TYR A 196 8.91 -28.84 10.02
C TYR A 196 8.81 -27.50 9.29
N THR A 197 9.93 -26.80 9.03
CA THR A 197 9.93 -25.54 8.27
C THR A 197 9.26 -25.69 6.90
N HIS A 198 9.51 -26.79 6.20
CA HIS A 198 8.94 -27.07 4.88
C HIS A 198 7.52 -27.66 4.95
N ILE A 199 7.24 -28.49 5.95
CA ILE A 199 5.92 -29.09 6.14
C ILE A 199 4.89 -28.05 6.61
N HIS A 200 5.29 -27.08 7.43
CA HIS A 200 4.40 -26.09 8.02
C HIS A 200 3.53 -25.30 7.02
N PRO A 201 4.07 -24.64 5.97
CA PRO A 201 3.23 -23.90 5.01
C PRO A 201 2.25 -24.83 4.28
N ILE A 202 2.64 -26.09 4.01
CA ILE A 202 1.76 -27.09 3.42
C ILE A 202 0.63 -27.43 4.38
N LEU A 203 0.91 -27.64 5.66
CA LEU A 203 -0.11 -27.89 6.68
C LEU A 203 -1.07 -26.72 6.84
N VAL A 204 -0.56 -25.48 6.91
CA VAL A 204 -1.38 -24.27 7.05
C VAL A 204 -2.37 -24.13 5.89
N VAL A 205 -1.90 -24.32 4.64
CA VAL A 205 -2.76 -24.26 3.45
C VAL A 205 -3.69 -25.47 3.36
N SER A 206 -3.23 -26.66 3.73
CA SER A 206 -4.06 -27.89 3.68
C SER A 206 -5.23 -27.82 4.67
N ILE A 207 -4.97 -27.36 5.89
CA ILE A 207 -6.00 -27.19 6.93
C ILE A 207 -7.02 -26.10 6.53
N PHE A 208 -6.56 -25.04 5.87
CA PHE A 208 -7.44 -24.03 5.29
C PHE A 208 -8.28 -24.61 4.14
N ALA A 209 -7.67 -25.38 3.23
CA ALA A 209 -8.35 -25.99 2.09
C ALA A 209 -9.46 -26.96 2.52
N VAL A 210 -9.25 -27.75 3.58
CA VAL A 210 -10.29 -28.63 4.14
C VAL A 210 -11.48 -27.83 4.68
N GLN A 211 -11.24 -26.63 5.22
CA GLN A 211 -12.29 -25.77 5.78
C GLN A 211 -12.91 -24.82 4.75
N PHE A 212 -12.38 -24.77 3.53
CA PHE A 212 -12.78 -23.80 2.50
C PHE A 212 -14.28 -23.82 2.21
N ASN A 213 -14.87 -25.01 2.01
CA ASN A 213 -16.31 -25.14 1.76
C ASN A 213 -17.16 -24.60 2.91
N GLY A 214 -16.71 -24.78 4.16
CA GLY A 214 -17.39 -24.22 5.33
C GLY A 214 -17.26 -22.69 5.42
N ILE A 215 -16.10 -22.15 5.04
CA ILE A 215 -15.84 -20.71 5.00
C ILE A 215 -16.68 -20.02 3.92
N VAL A 216 -16.90 -20.68 2.78
CA VAL A 216 -17.74 -20.16 1.69
C VAL A 216 -19.22 -20.15 2.09
N ALA A 217 -19.70 -21.22 2.75
CA ALA A 217 -21.08 -21.32 3.18
C ALA A 217 -21.42 -20.36 4.33
N ASP A 218 -20.64 -20.43 5.43
CA ASP A 218 -20.84 -19.64 6.64
C ASP A 218 -19.49 -19.11 7.19
N PRO A 219 -19.07 -17.89 6.80
CA PRO A 219 -17.71 -17.42 7.05
C PRO A 219 -17.40 -17.15 8.53
N VAL A 220 -18.34 -16.59 9.32
CA VAL A 220 -18.07 -16.20 10.71
C VAL A 220 -17.71 -17.40 11.61
N PRO A 221 -18.58 -18.43 11.75
CA PRO A 221 -18.26 -19.57 12.62
C PRO A 221 -17.07 -20.39 12.07
N SER A 222 -16.96 -20.51 10.74
CA SER A 222 -15.88 -21.27 10.11
C SER A 222 -14.52 -20.60 10.28
N LEU A 223 -14.42 -19.28 10.12
CA LEU A 223 -13.18 -18.54 10.37
C LEU A 223 -12.81 -18.56 11.85
N PHE A 224 -13.78 -18.40 12.75
CA PHE A 224 -13.52 -18.51 14.20
C PHE A 224 -12.99 -19.90 14.57
N ASN A 225 -13.58 -20.98 14.05
CA ASN A 225 -13.09 -22.33 14.28
C ASN A 225 -11.73 -22.58 13.63
N ALA A 226 -11.45 -21.97 12.47
CA ALA A 226 -10.18 -22.06 11.76
C ALA A 226 -9.02 -21.33 12.46
N LEU A 227 -9.31 -20.32 13.30
CA LEU A 227 -8.31 -19.63 14.11
C LEU A 227 -7.63 -20.55 15.12
N VAL A 228 -8.35 -21.52 15.68
CA VAL A 228 -7.81 -22.45 16.68
C VAL A 228 -6.66 -23.29 16.10
N PRO A 229 -6.85 -24.09 15.03
CA PRO A 229 -5.75 -24.86 14.46
C PRO A 229 -4.65 -23.96 13.88
N LEU A 230 -4.98 -22.77 13.35
CA LEU A 230 -3.97 -21.81 12.91
C LEU A 230 -3.07 -21.37 14.07
N SER A 231 -3.65 -20.98 15.20
CA SER A 231 -2.88 -20.54 16.38
C SER A 231 -1.94 -21.62 16.89
N VAL A 232 -2.40 -22.88 16.92
CA VAL A 232 -1.58 -24.04 17.30
C VAL A 232 -0.42 -24.22 16.32
N LEU A 233 -0.68 -24.19 15.01
CA LEU A 233 0.38 -24.34 14.01
C LEU A 233 1.42 -23.22 14.10
N GLN A 234 0.99 -21.96 14.31
CA GLN A 234 1.90 -20.83 14.43
C GLN A 234 2.75 -20.92 15.70
N VAL A 235 2.16 -21.30 16.84
CA VAL A 235 2.88 -21.52 18.10
C VAL A 235 3.89 -22.66 17.98
N VAL A 236 3.48 -23.79 17.40
CA VAL A 236 4.38 -24.94 17.16
C VAL A 236 5.53 -24.55 16.24
N TYR A 237 5.25 -23.82 15.15
CA TYR A 237 6.27 -23.31 14.26
C TYR A 237 7.27 -22.39 14.96
N ALA A 238 6.76 -21.42 15.74
CA ALA A 238 7.59 -20.49 16.48
C ALA A 238 8.54 -21.21 17.44
N ILE A 239 8.03 -22.15 18.26
CA ILE A 239 8.82 -22.86 19.27
C ILE A 239 9.87 -23.79 18.63
N LEU A 240 9.51 -24.47 17.53
CA LEU A 240 10.37 -25.47 16.92
C LEU A 240 11.41 -24.88 15.96
N CYS A 241 11.03 -23.87 15.16
CA CYS A 241 11.84 -23.41 14.03
C CYS A 241 12.53 -22.05 14.27
N LEU A 242 11.96 -21.17 15.10
CA LEU A 242 12.45 -19.80 15.26
C LEU A 242 13.25 -19.59 16.56
N PRO A 243 14.25 -18.70 16.54
CA PRO A 243 14.88 -18.23 17.78
C PRO A 243 13.92 -17.28 18.52
N ALA A 244 13.72 -17.51 19.82
CA ALA A 244 12.92 -16.60 20.64
C ALA A 244 13.64 -15.26 20.81
N ALA A 245 12.91 -14.15 20.67
CA ALA A 245 13.44 -12.82 20.91
C ALA A 245 14.06 -12.72 22.33
N GLY A 246 15.30 -12.21 22.40
CA GLY A 246 16.05 -12.09 23.65
C GLY A 246 16.78 -13.37 24.11
N SER A 247 16.58 -14.51 23.44
CA SER A 247 17.42 -15.69 23.68
C SER A 247 18.77 -15.52 22.96
N SER A 248 19.86 -15.51 23.72
CA SER A 248 21.21 -15.49 23.15
C SER A 248 21.54 -16.86 22.55
N SER A 249 21.14 -17.06 21.30
CA SER A 249 21.63 -18.17 20.49
C SER A 249 23.15 -18.01 20.30
N LYS A 250 23.94 -18.69 21.13
CA LYS A 250 25.33 -19.00 20.77
C LYS A 250 25.26 -19.90 19.54
N SER A 251 25.46 -19.31 18.35
CA SER A 251 25.70 -20.09 17.15
C SER A 251 26.94 -20.96 17.41
N SER A 252 26.77 -22.28 17.51
CA SER A 252 27.87 -23.23 17.46
C SER A 252 28.43 -23.28 16.03
N GLY A 253 29.06 -22.19 15.60
CA GLY A 253 29.91 -22.16 14.42
C GLY A 253 31.14 -23.01 14.72
N GLY A 254 31.21 -24.18 14.06
CA GLY A 254 32.33 -25.10 14.17
C GLY A 254 33.64 -24.43 13.76
N ALA A 255 34.42 -23.99 14.75
CA ALA A 255 35.81 -23.66 14.56
C ALA A 255 36.58 -24.97 14.34
N ARG A 256 36.85 -25.29 13.08
CA ARG A 256 37.76 -26.35 12.67
C ARG A 256 39.18 -25.99 13.11
N ARG A 257 39.57 -26.36 14.34
CA ARG A 257 40.97 -26.34 14.78
C ARG A 257 41.66 -27.60 14.27
N LYS A 258 42.61 -27.38 13.37
CA LYS A 258 43.57 -28.35 12.85
C LYS A 258 44.61 -28.66 13.93
N GLY A 259 44.90 -29.95 14.13
CA GLY A 259 46.21 -30.46 14.56
C GLY A 259 46.36 -30.81 16.04
N ALA A 260 46.36 -32.10 16.36
CA ALA A 260 47.53 -32.81 16.90
C ALA A 260 47.22 -34.31 17.06
N SER A 261 48.24 -35.12 16.79
CA SER A 261 48.29 -36.58 16.68
C SER A 261 47.92 -37.35 17.95
N GLY A 262 47.30 -38.54 17.79
CA GLY A 262 47.21 -39.57 18.81
C GLY A 262 46.61 -40.86 18.25
N LYS A 263 47.22 -42.00 18.55
CA LYS A 263 47.08 -43.32 17.90
C LYS A 263 45.70 -43.99 18.07
N ALA A 264 45.43 -44.90 17.14
CA ALA A 264 44.25 -45.75 17.03
C ALA A 264 44.10 -46.77 18.18
N GLU A 265 42.84 -47.08 18.52
CA GLU A 265 42.44 -48.47 18.75
C GLU A 265 40.96 -48.66 18.36
N ALA A 266 40.68 -49.78 17.69
CA ALA A 266 39.40 -50.12 17.08
C ALA A 266 38.44 -50.72 18.10
N GLY A 267 37.23 -50.15 18.20
CA GLY A 267 36.10 -50.71 18.93
C GLY A 267 34.87 -50.71 18.03
N ILE A 268 34.49 -51.89 17.53
CA ILE A 268 33.25 -52.12 16.79
C ILE A 268 32.09 -51.98 17.78
N GLY A 269 31.25 -50.97 17.57
CA GLY A 269 30.06 -50.71 18.36
C GLY A 269 29.13 -49.78 17.61
N SER A 270 28.33 -50.36 16.71
CA SER A 270 27.23 -49.67 16.06
C SER A 270 26.23 -49.22 17.13
N LYS A 271 26.25 -47.92 17.46
CA LYS A 271 25.16 -47.22 18.15
C LYS A 271 24.74 -46.08 17.24
N VAL A 272 23.64 -46.29 16.52
CA VAL A 272 22.90 -45.21 15.88
C VAL A 272 22.37 -44.31 17.00
N SER A 273 23.07 -43.22 17.28
CA SER A 273 22.62 -42.19 18.20
C SER A 273 21.54 -41.34 17.50
N VAL A 274 20.27 -41.72 17.66
CA VAL A 274 19.15 -40.80 17.41
C VAL A 274 19.16 -39.77 18.55
N GLY A 275 20.07 -38.80 18.44
CA GLY A 275 20.26 -37.73 19.42
C GLY A 275 19.24 -36.62 19.24
N ALA A 276 17.98 -36.89 19.57
CA ALA A 276 17.03 -35.82 19.82
C ALA A 276 17.47 -35.09 21.11
N SER A 277 18.21 -33.99 20.98
CA SER A 277 18.56 -33.14 22.11
C SER A 277 17.28 -32.51 22.67
N ILE A 278 16.66 -33.18 23.65
CA ILE A 278 15.53 -32.65 24.40
C ILE A 278 16.00 -31.37 25.10
N ARG A 279 15.41 -30.23 24.74
CA ARG A 279 15.69 -28.96 25.42
C ARG A 279 15.29 -29.08 26.89
N SER A 280 16.06 -28.45 27.78
CA SER A 280 15.71 -28.34 29.20
C SER A 280 14.26 -27.87 29.35
N LEU A 281 13.53 -28.45 30.31
CA LEU A 281 12.14 -28.10 30.60
C LEU A 281 11.98 -26.58 30.82
N SER A 282 12.94 -25.96 31.53
CA SER A 282 12.99 -24.52 31.76
C SER A 282 13.07 -23.70 30.47
N THR A 283 13.84 -24.17 29.48
CA THR A 283 13.97 -23.51 28.17
C THR A 283 12.68 -23.65 27.36
N LEU A 284 12.02 -24.81 27.41
CA LEU A 284 10.72 -25.01 26.75
C LEU A 284 9.63 -24.12 27.37
N LEU A 285 9.63 -23.96 28.69
CA LEU A 285 8.73 -23.06 29.41
C LEU A 285 8.93 -21.59 29.01
N THR A 286 10.18 -21.13 28.86
CA THR A 286 10.44 -19.76 28.40
C THR A 286 9.97 -19.55 26.96
N PHE A 287 10.23 -20.52 26.07
CA PHE A 287 9.83 -20.40 24.66
C PHE A 287 8.32 -20.47 24.46
N SER A 288 7.62 -21.30 25.24
CA SER A 288 6.16 -21.34 25.21
C SER A 288 5.56 -20.03 25.72
N GLN A 289 6.15 -19.43 26.77
CA GLN A 289 5.75 -18.11 27.24
C GLN A 289 5.92 -17.03 26.16
N THR A 290 7.06 -17.00 25.45
CA THR A 290 7.27 -16.05 24.34
C THR A 290 6.25 -16.25 23.21
N ALA A 291 5.92 -17.51 22.89
CA ALA A 291 4.93 -17.82 21.86
C ALA A 291 3.53 -17.35 22.25
N VAL A 292 3.11 -17.61 23.50
CA VAL A 292 1.83 -17.13 24.03
C VAL A 292 1.77 -15.60 24.03
N LEU A 293 2.84 -14.92 24.47
CA LEU A 293 2.91 -13.46 24.44
C LEU A 293 2.83 -12.90 23.02
N SER A 294 3.47 -13.55 22.04
CA SER A 294 3.37 -13.14 20.63
C SER A 294 1.95 -13.28 20.08
N LEU A 295 1.23 -14.33 20.47
CA LEU A 295 -0.16 -14.55 20.08
C LEU A 295 -1.10 -13.52 20.72
N ILE A 296 -0.91 -13.22 22.01
CA ILE A 296 -1.66 -12.20 22.74
C ILE A 296 -1.42 -10.83 22.11
N LEU A 297 -0.16 -10.46 21.85
CA LEU A 297 0.17 -9.18 21.26
C LEU A 297 -0.39 -9.05 19.83
N SER A 298 -0.30 -10.11 19.03
CA SER A 298 -0.94 -10.14 17.72
C SER A 298 -2.46 -9.99 17.82
N THR A 299 -3.10 -10.52 18.86
CA THR A 299 -4.55 -10.42 19.07
C THR A 299 -4.96 -9.02 19.51
N ILE A 300 -4.27 -8.44 20.50
CA ILE A 300 -4.64 -7.16 21.11
C ILE A 300 -4.23 -5.98 20.22
N ALA A 301 -3.05 -6.02 19.61
CA ALA A 301 -2.53 -4.92 18.79
C ALA A 301 -2.63 -5.19 17.29
N GLY A 302 -2.29 -6.41 16.86
CA GLY A 302 -2.28 -6.77 15.44
C GLY A 302 -3.68 -6.78 14.81
N VAL A 303 -4.66 -7.41 15.45
CA VAL A 303 -6.02 -7.52 14.90
C VAL A 303 -6.70 -6.17 14.75
N PRO A 304 -6.71 -5.26 15.75
CA PRO A 304 -7.29 -3.94 15.57
C PRO A 304 -6.54 -3.13 14.49
N LEU A 305 -5.20 -3.18 14.47
CA LEU A 305 -4.40 -2.48 13.47
C LEU A 305 -4.76 -2.93 12.05
N VAL A 306 -4.77 -4.25 11.80
CA VAL A 306 -5.12 -4.79 10.48
C VAL A 306 -6.59 -4.53 10.16
N SER A 307 -7.50 -4.58 11.13
CA SER A 307 -8.92 -4.25 10.94
C SER A 307 -9.10 -2.81 10.47
N VAL A 308 -8.42 -1.85 11.12
CA VAL A 308 -8.44 -0.44 10.72
C VAL A 308 -7.88 -0.28 9.31
N ILE A 309 -6.77 -0.94 8.99
CA ILE A 309 -6.20 -0.92 7.63
C ILE A 309 -7.22 -1.46 6.62
N LEU A 310 -7.81 -2.64 6.83
CA LEU A 310 -8.80 -3.22 5.92
C LEU A 310 -9.99 -2.27 5.69
N VAL A 311 -10.47 -1.63 6.75
CA VAL A 311 -11.56 -0.64 6.68
C VAL A 311 -11.16 0.59 5.86
N LEU A 312 -9.94 1.11 6.04
CA LEU A 312 -9.42 2.22 5.24
C LEU A 312 -9.28 1.84 3.75
N PHE A 313 -9.02 0.56 3.46
CA PHE A 313 -8.99 -0.01 2.11
C PHE A 313 -10.37 -0.42 1.58
N GLY A 314 -11.46 -0.07 2.28
CA GLY A 314 -12.83 -0.25 1.79
C GLY A 314 -13.61 -1.43 2.37
N ALA A 315 -13.10 -2.11 3.40
CA ALA A 315 -13.86 -3.13 4.11
C ALA A 315 -15.07 -2.51 4.85
N PRO A 316 -16.20 -3.23 4.94
CA PRO A 316 -17.42 -2.68 5.51
C PRO A 316 -17.26 -2.49 7.03
N LEU A 317 -17.62 -1.28 7.48
CA LEU A 317 -17.39 -0.79 8.86
C LEU A 317 -18.60 -1.07 9.76
N THR A 318 -19.81 -0.98 9.22
CA THR A 318 -21.08 -1.11 9.95
C THR A 318 -21.81 -2.41 9.65
N THR A 319 -21.68 -2.94 8.42
CA THR A 319 -22.22 -4.24 8.01
C THR A 319 -21.08 -5.27 8.02
N HIS A 320 -21.30 -6.48 8.54
CA HIS A 320 -20.28 -7.56 8.54
C HIS A 320 -19.01 -7.32 9.39
N LEU A 321 -19.07 -6.57 10.50
CA LEU A 321 -17.92 -6.35 11.39
C LEU A 321 -17.21 -7.65 11.81
N GLY A 322 -17.96 -8.70 12.15
CA GLY A 322 -17.39 -10.00 12.52
C GLY A 322 -16.55 -10.64 11.41
N HIS A 323 -16.91 -10.42 10.14
CA HIS A 323 -16.15 -10.93 8.99
C HIS A 323 -14.83 -10.19 8.86
N THR A 324 -14.86 -8.86 9.01
CA THR A 324 -13.68 -8.00 8.92
C THR A 324 -12.70 -8.28 10.05
N VAL A 325 -13.18 -8.39 11.30
CA VAL A 325 -12.32 -8.66 12.46
C VAL A 325 -11.72 -10.07 12.39
N LEU A 326 -12.48 -11.08 11.99
CA LEU A 326 -11.95 -12.44 11.81
C LEU A 326 -10.94 -12.50 10.66
N CYS A 327 -11.22 -11.87 9.53
CA CYS A 327 -10.27 -11.74 8.41
C CYS A 327 -8.95 -11.09 8.88
N ALA A 328 -9.05 -9.97 9.59
CA ALA A 328 -7.91 -9.30 10.19
C ALA A 328 -7.15 -10.20 11.17
N ALA A 329 -7.85 -11.05 11.94
CA ALA A 329 -7.24 -12.02 12.84
C ALA A 329 -6.38 -13.06 12.10
N HIS A 330 -6.88 -13.61 10.99
CA HIS A 330 -6.11 -14.53 10.16
C HIS A 330 -4.85 -13.87 9.57
N ILE A 331 -4.98 -12.67 9.00
CA ILE A 331 -3.84 -11.93 8.44
C ILE A 331 -2.82 -11.59 9.53
N ALA A 332 -3.27 -11.12 10.70
CA ALA A 332 -2.40 -10.81 11.82
C ALA A 332 -1.68 -12.07 12.35
N TYR A 333 -2.36 -13.22 12.45
CA TYR A 333 -1.74 -14.46 12.94
C TYR A 333 -0.70 -15.01 11.97
N LEU A 334 -0.95 -14.90 10.65
CA LEU A 334 0.01 -15.32 9.63
C LEU A 334 1.24 -14.39 9.55
N ALA A 335 1.04 -13.07 9.58
CA ALA A 335 2.11 -12.10 9.39
C ALA A 335 2.83 -11.69 10.67
N ALA A 336 2.10 -11.46 11.77
CA ALA A 336 2.64 -10.85 12.98
C ALA A 336 3.15 -11.87 14.02
N VAL A 337 2.54 -13.05 14.18
CA VAL A 337 2.95 -14.00 15.23
C VAL A 337 4.40 -14.48 15.05
N PRO A 338 4.83 -15.00 13.88
CA PRO A 338 6.24 -15.36 13.66
C PRO A 338 7.20 -14.17 13.78
N ALA A 339 6.78 -12.99 13.32
CA ALA A 339 7.59 -11.77 13.36
C ALA A 339 7.79 -11.26 14.79
N ILE A 340 6.73 -11.16 15.60
CA ILE A 340 6.78 -10.78 17.01
C ILE A 340 7.61 -11.79 17.80
N TYR A 341 7.47 -13.09 17.53
CA TYR A 341 8.25 -14.11 18.22
C TYR A 341 9.76 -13.97 17.98
N ALA A 342 10.17 -13.73 16.72
CA ALA A 342 11.59 -13.67 16.36
C ALA A 342 12.23 -12.30 16.60
N PHE A 343 11.53 -11.20 16.27
CA PHE A 343 12.05 -9.84 16.42
C PHE A 343 11.77 -9.23 17.79
N GLY A 344 10.76 -9.72 18.52
CA GLY A 344 10.30 -9.14 19.78
C GLY A 344 9.53 -7.85 19.57
N VAL A 345 9.58 -6.94 20.55
CA VAL A 345 8.93 -5.61 20.50
C VAL A 345 9.97 -4.50 20.30
N ASP A 346 11.07 -4.81 19.60
CA ASP A 346 12.16 -3.86 19.35
C ASP A 346 11.80 -2.90 18.21
N GLY A 347 11.50 -1.65 18.56
CA GLY A 347 11.09 -0.62 17.61
C GLY A 347 12.10 -0.35 16.49
N ALA A 348 13.40 -0.57 16.69
CA ALA A 348 14.39 -0.40 15.63
C ALA A 348 14.22 -1.47 14.54
N LYS A 349 14.11 -2.74 14.94
CA LYS A 349 13.91 -3.86 14.01
C LYS A 349 12.57 -3.79 13.27
N TRP A 350 11.51 -3.35 13.95
CA TRP A 350 10.21 -3.14 13.31
C TRP A 350 10.24 -2.02 12.27
N ARG A 351 10.98 -0.93 12.52
CA ARG A 351 11.18 0.12 11.50
C ARG A 351 11.95 -0.39 10.30
N GLU A 352 13.02 -1.18 10.51
CA GLU A 352 13.76 -1.81 9.41
C GLU A 352 12.88 -2.76 8.60
N LEU A 353 12.02 -3.55 9.27
CA LEU A 353 11.08 -4.48 8.64
C LEU A 353 10.09 -3.73 7.74
N VAL A 354 9.48 -2.65 8.25
CA VAL A 354 8.54 -1.80 7.49
C VAL A 354 9.26 -1.06 6.36
N ALA A 355 10.52 -0.68 6.56
CA ALA A 355 11.36 -0.06 5.54
C ALA A 355 11.94 -1.07 4.52
N LEU A 356 11.61 -2.37 4.63
CA LEU A 356 12.10 -3.45 3.77
C LEU A 356 13.65 -3.59 3.76
N MET A 357 14.31 -3.10 4.81
CA MET A 357 15.77 -3.10 4.94
C MET A 357 16.31 -4.32 5.72
N VAL A 358 15.43 -5.13 6.29
CA VAL A 358 15.81 -6.43 6.88
C VAL A 358 16.16 -7.40 5.75
N PRO A 359 17.23 -8.21 5.85
CA PRO A 359 17.50 -9.22 4.84
C PRO A 359 16.34 -10.22 4.77
N ALA A 360 15.98 -10.62 3.56
CA ALA A 360 14.90 -11.55 3.35
C ALA A 360 15.19 -12.89 4.02
N ASP A 361 14.19 -13.38 4.77
CA ASP A 361 14.15 -14.68 5.40
C ASP A 361 12.72 -15.26 5.33
N GLU A 362 12.51 -16.43 5.94
CA GLU A 362 11.22 -17.12 5.96
C GLU A 362 10.12 -16.30 6.65
N VAL A 363 10.45 -15.55 7.70
CA VAL A 363 9.50 -14.80 8.53
C VAL A 363 9.09 -13.51 7.82
N PHE A 364 10.08 -12.78 7.29
CA PHE A 364 9.87 -11.59 6.47
C PHE A 364 9.10 -11.93 5.20
N GLY A 365 9.52 -12.98 4.48
CA GLY A 365 8.86 -13.44 3.27
C GLY A 365 7.41 -13.87 3.54
N ALA A 366 7.15 -14.58 4.64
CA ALA A 366 5.81 -14.94 5.06
C ALA A 366 4.94 -13.71 5.36
N ALA A 367 5.45 -12.71 6.07
CA ALA A 367 4.71 -11.50 6.42
C ALA A 367 4.35 -10.68 5.17
N ILE A 368 5.33 -10.36 4.32
CA ILE A 368 5.10 -9.62 3.08
C ILE A 368 4.21 -10.40 2.12
N GLY A 369 4.45 -11.71 1.99
CA GLY A 369 3.63 -12.59 1.17
C GLY A 369 2.17 -12.63 1.62
N THR A 370 1.91 -12.65 2.92
CA THR A 370 0.53 -12.60 3.47
C THR A 370 -0.15 -11.29 3.11
N LEU A 371 0.52 -10.15 3.30
CA LEU A 371 -0.05 -8.83 3.02
C LEU A 371 -0.31 -8.63 1.52
N PHE A 372 0.67 -8.96 0.69
CA PHE A 372 0.52 -8.89 -0.77
C PHE A 372 -0.53 -9.87 -1.28
N GLY A 373 -0.57 -11.09 -0.73
CA GLY A 373 -1.57 -12.09 -1.06
C GLY A 373 -2.98 -11.64 -0.67
N ALA A 374 -3.17 -11.07 0.51
CA ALA A 374 -4.44 -10.50 0.95
C ALA A 374 -4.89 -9.36 0.00
N TRP A 375 -3.98 -8.48 -0.38
CA TRP A 375 -4.24 -7.41 -1.35
C TRP A 375 -4.62 -7.96 -2.72
N ALA A 376 -3.87 -8.93 -3.26
CA ALA A 376 -4.20 -9.58 -4.53
C ALA A 376 -5.53 -10.34 -4.47
N GLY A 377 -5.87 -10.89 -3.30
CA GLY A 377 -7.17 -11.50 -3.03
C GLY A 377 -8.35 -10.52 -3.07
N ALA A 378 -8.11 -9.20 -3.12
CA ALA A 378 -9.17 -8.22 -3.31
C ALA A 378 -9.57 -8.08 -4.77
N VAL A 379 -8.69 -8.43 -5.72
CA VAL A 379 -8.91 -8.27 -7.16
C VAL A 379 -10.16 -9.02 -7.66
N PRO A 380 -10.48 -10.25 -7.21
CA PRO A 380 -11.67 -10.94 -7.67
C PRO A 380 -13.00 -10.32 -7.20
N ILE A 381 -12.99 -9.44 -6.18
CA ILE A 381 -14.22 -8.88 -5.60
C ILE A 381 -14.95 -7.96 -6.61
N PRO A 382 -14.30 -6.97 -7.26
CA PRO A 382 -14.96 -6.11 -8.25
C PRO A 382 -15.28 -6.81 -9.58
N LEU A 383 -14.68 -7.98 -9.85
CA LEU A 383 -14.94 -8.73 -11.09
C LEU A 383 -16.30 -9.44 -11.08
N ASP A 384 -16.92 -9.56 -9.91
CA ASP A 384 -18.29 -10.01 -9.65
C ASP A 384 -18.79 -11.12 -10.61
N TRP A 385 -18.23 -12.33 -10.45
CA TRP A 385 -18.65 -13.51 -11.22
C TRP A 385 -19.87 -14.21 -10.59
N ASP A 386 -20.61 -13.53 -9.71
CA ASP A 386 -21.78 -14.03 -8.99
C ASP A 386 -21.53 -15.36 -8.25
N ARG A 387 -20.33 -15.54 -7.67
CA ARG A 387 -19.96 -16.76 -6.92
C ARG A 387 -19.85 -16.51 -5.43
N GLU A 388 -20.26 -17.50 -4.63
CA GLU A 388 -20.22 -17.40 -3.16
C GLU A 388 -18.80 -17.22 -2.61
N TRP A 389 -17.80 -17.84 -3.24
CA TRP A 389 -16.40 -17.70 -2.83
C TRP A 389 -15.81 -16.31 -3.09
N GLN A 390 -16.47 -15.47 -3.90
CA GLN A 390 -16.03 -14.08 -4.15
C GLN A 390 -16.48 -13.10 -3.06
N LYS A 391 -17.41 -13.51 -2.20
CA LYS A 391 -17.97 -12.65 -1.16
C LYS A 391 -16.91 -12.29 -0.11
N TRP A 392 -17.00 -11.08 0.45
CA TRP A 392 -16.19 -10.68 1.59
C TRP A 392 -16.43 -11.63 2.78
N PRO A 393 -15.37 -12.13 3.46
CA PRO A 393 -13.94 -11.85 3.31
C PRO A 393 -13.17 -13.00 2.62
N VAL A 394 -13.85 -13.93 1.96
CA VAL A 394 -13.33 -15.25 1.59
C VAL A 394 -12.11 -15.16 0.67
N THR A 395 -12.16 -14.32 -0.37
CA THR A 395 -11.06 -14.17 -1.34
C THR A 395 -9.80 -13.58 -0.72
N ILE A 396 -9.96 -12.62 0.20
CA ILE A 396 -8.85 -11.97 0.91
C ILE A 396 -8.13 -12.99 1.78
N VAL A 397 -8.89 -13.80 2.53
CA VAL A 397 -8.32 -14.85 3.38
C VAL A 397 -7.62 -15.90 2.51
N CYS A 398 -8.22 -16.32 1.38
CA CYS A 398 -7.57 -17.24 0.43
C CYS A 398 -6.23 -16.68 -0.07
N GLY A 399 -6.23 -15.42 -0.49
CA GLY A 399 -5.03 -14.71 -0.93
C GLY A 399 -3.97 -14.64 0.17
N ALA A 400 -4.37 -14.34 1.42
CA ALA A 400 -3.47 -14.28 2.56
C ALA A 400 -2.77 -15.62 2.83
N TYR A 401 -3.52 -16.73 2.81
CA TYR A 401 -2.96 -18.07 3.02
C TYR A 401 -2.05 -18.53 1.87
N ALA A 402 -2.46 -18.30 0.63
CA ALA A 402 -1.65 -18.61 -0.55
C ALA A 402 -0.35 -17.77 -0.57
N GLY A 403 -0.49 -16.48 -0.29
CA GLY A 403 0.62 -15.53 -0.19
C GLY A 403 1.57 -15.85 0.95
N TYR A 404 1.06 -16.27 2.12
CA TYR A 404 1.89 -16.73 3.24
C TYR A 404 2.78 -17.92 2.83
N ALA A 405 2.19 -18.95 2.21
CA ALA A 405 2.94 -20.14 1.82
C ALA A 405 3.97 -19.83 0.73
N ALA A 406 3.58 -19.09 -0.31
CA ALA A 406 4.48 -18.67 -1.39
C ALA A 406 5.60 -17.76 -0.87
N GLY A 407 5.26 -16.75 -0.07
CA GLY A 407 6.20 -15.80 0.52
C GLY A 407 7.18 -16.46 1.47
N LYS A 408 6.73 -17.41 2.31
CA LYS A 408 7.59 -18.19 3.19
C LYS A 408 8.62 -19.02 2.40
N LEU A 409 8.18 -19.69 1.33
CA LEU A 409 9.06 -20.48 0.47
C LEU A 409 10.07 -19.61 -0.28
N LEU A 410 9.61 -18.50 -0.88
CA LEU A 410 10.47 -17.57 -1.62
C LEU A 410 11.50 -16.90 -0.70
N GLY A 411 11.08 -16.42 0.48
CA GLY A 411 11.95 -15.81 1.48
C GLY A 411 12.97 -16.79 2.06
N GLY A 412 12.56 -18.05 2.29
CA GLY A 412 13.43 -19.07 2.87
C GLY A 412 14.41 -19.72 1.91
N ILE A 413 14.05 -19.85 0.63
CA ILE A 413 14.84 -20.63 -0.35
C ILE A 413 15.52 -19.72 -1.37
N VAL A 414 14.78 -18.77 -1.96
CA VAL A 414 15.23 -18.03 -3.16
C VAL A 414 15.87 -16.68 -2.81
N LEU A 415 15.31 -16.01 -1.81
CA LEU A 415 15.68 -14.65 -1.44
C LEU A 415 16.49 -14.58 -0.14
N ARG A 416 16.78 -15.72 0.49
CA ARG A 416 17.45 -15.79 1.79
C ARG A 416 18.75 -14.97 1.80
N GLY A 417 18.81 -13.98 2.68
CA GLY A 417 19.99 -13.13 2.87
C GLY A 417 20.12 -11.95 1.92
N LYS A 418 19.22 -11.78 0.95
CA LYS A 418 19.20 -10.60 0.07
C LYS A 418 18.50 -9.44 0.76
N THR A 419 19.08 -8.25 0.70
CA THR A 419 18.46 -7.01 1.18
C THR A 419 17.89 -6.25 -0.01
N PHE A 420 16.67 -5.72 0.14
CA PHE A 420 16.07 -4.84 -0.86
C PHE A 420 16.52 -3.41 -0.57
N ALA A 421 17.73 -3.06 -1.02
CA ALA A 421 18.16 -1.67 -1.03
C ALA A 421 17.57 -1.02 -2.29
N PHE A 422 16.67 -0.05 -2.09
CA PHE A 422 16.28 0.88 -3.13
C PHE A 422 17.32 2.01 -3.09
N ASP A 423 18.21 2.05 -4.08
CA ASP A 423 19.20 3.13 -4.25
C ASP A 423 18.55 4.48 -4.57
#